data_AF-A0A1H0NKG1-F1
#
_entry.id   AF-A0A1H0NKG1-F1
#
_cell.length_a   1.000
_cell.length_b   1.000
_cell.length_c   1.000
_cell.angle_alpha   90.00
_cell.angle_beta   90.00
_cell.angle_gamma   90.00
#
_symmetry.space_group_name_H-M   'P 1'
#
loop_
_entity.id
_entity.type
_entity.pdbx_description
1 polymer ?
#
loop_
_entity_poly.entity_id
_entity_poly.type
_entity_poly.pdbx_seq_one_letter_code
_entity_poly.pdbx_strand_id
1 'polypeptide(L)'
;MRSVLFALTLLLIGGSAANAACTCQCVDGQMQPVCDSGVNRPMVCPPTVCRPPRPSVAPVIPPNVKGLGGSECKQAQVCDASGKCTWEQVCR
;
A
#
# COMPACT_ATOMS: atom_id res chain seq x y z
N MET A 1 2.00 18.68 -53.43
CA MET A 1 2.96 19.15 -52.40
C MET A 1 2.32 19.32 -51.02
N ARG A 2 1.09 19.87 -50.91
CA ARG A 2 0.40 20.12 -49.64
C ARG A 2 -0.01 18.85 -48.87
N SER A 3 -0.37 17.77 -49.57
CA SER A 3 -0.76 16.48 -48.95
C SER A 3 0.40 15.69 -48.33
N VAL A 4 1.63 15.92 -48.81
CA VAL A 4 2.84 15.26 -48.29
C VAL A 4 3.21 15.82 -46.91
N LEU A 5 2.95 17.11 -46.69
CA LEU A 5 3.18 17.78 -45.41
C LEU A 5 2.26 17.26 -44.30
N PHE A 6 1.02 16.90 -44.63
CA PHE A 6 0.07 16.32 -43.66
C PHE A 6 0.41 14.88 -43.26
N ALA A 7 1.00 14.10 -44.15
CA ALA A 7 1.43 12.73 -43.83
C ALA A 7 2.65 12.72 -42.90
N LEU A 8 3.54 13.71 -43.03
CA LEU A 8 4.75 13.81 -42.22
C LEU A 8 4.47 14.23 -40.77
N THR A 9 3.45 15.07 -40.54
CA THR A 9 3.07 15.51 -39.19
C THR A 9 2.38 14.43 -38.38
N LEU A 10 1.65 13.51 -39.02
CA LEU A 10 1.02 12.36 -38.34
C LEU A 10 2.03 11.31 -37.84
N LEU A 11 3.20 11.22 -38.48
CA LEU A 11 4.27 10.27 -38.11
C LEU A 11 5.08 10.72 -36.89
N LEU A 12 4.98 12.00 -36.50
CA LEU A 12 5.70 12.59 -35.35
C LEU A 12 4.93 12.49 -34.03
N ILE A 13 3.69 12.00 -34.04
CA ILE A 13 2.91 11.72 -32.83
C ILE A 13 3.32 10.34 -32.29
N GLY A 14 4.62 10.16 -32.06
CA GLY A 14 5.17 9.00 -31.36
C GLY A 14 4.74 9.06 -29.91
N GLY A 15 3.90 8.10 -29.50
CA GLY A 15 3.40 8.00 -28.14
C GLY A 15 4.53 7.98 -27.12
N SER A 16 4.46 8.89 -26.16
CA SER A 16 5.29 8.84 -24.95
C SER A 16 5.03 7.52 -24.23
N ALA A 17 6.05 6.70 -24.08
CA ALA A 17 6.01 5.54 -23.19
C ALA A 17 5.76 6.06 -21.78
N ALA A 18 4.51 6.03 -21.33
CA ALA A 18 4.14 6.25 -19.95
C ALA A 18 4.68 5.07 -19.15
N ASN A 19 5.93 5.17 -18.68
CA ASN A 19 6.49 4.24 -17.72
C ASN A 19 5.77 4.48 -16.39
N ALA A 20 4.62 3.84 -16.20
CA ALA A 20 4.03 3.71 -14.88
C ALA A 20 5.00 2.86 -14.06
N ALA A 21 5.79 3.54 -13.24
CA ALA A 21 6.92 2.96 -12.53
C ALA A 21 6.40 2.07 -11.41
N CYS A 22 6.48 0.75 -11.58
CA CYS A 22 6.37 -0.13 -10.42
C CYS A 22 7.44 0.29 -9.39
N THR A 23 7.13 0.17 -8.10
CA THR A 23 8.08 0.46 -7.02
C THR A 23 8.26 -0.78 -6.18
N CYS A 24 9.49 -1.03 -5.73
CA CYS A 24 9.75 -2.14 -4.81
C CYS A 24 9.40 -1.68 -3.39
N GLN A 25 8.44 -2.37 -2.77
CA GLN A 25 7.98 -2.07 -1.42
C GLN A 25 7.93 -3.36 -0.59
N CYS A 26 8.03 -3.19 0.73
CA CYS A 26 7.84 -4.29 1.66
C CYS A 26 6.34 -4.50 1.92
N VAL A 27 5.83 -5.65 1.47
CA VAL A 27 4.44 -6.10 1.69
C VAL A 27 4.51 -7.42 2.45
N ASP A 28 3.89 -7.45 3.63
CA ASP A 28 3.90 -8.61 4.54
C ASP A 28 5.30 -9.15 4.87
N GLY A 29 6.27 -8.24 4.99
CA GLY A 29 7.66 -8.59 5.29
C GLY A 29 8.44 -9.19 4.10
N GLN A 30 7.86 -9.21 2.90
CA GLN A 30 8.51 -9.62 1.67
C GLN A 30 8.66 -8.42 0.71
N MET A 31 9.81 -8.31 0.06
CA MET A 31 10.04 -7.26 -0.94
C MET A 31 9.30 -7.63 -2.24
N GLN A 32 8.31 -6.83 -2.64
CA GLN A 32 7.44 -7.10 -3.79
C GLN A 32 7.32 -5.86 -4.70
N PRO A 33 7.16 -6.05 -6.02
CA PRO A 33 6.87 -4.96 -6.95
C PRO A 33 5.40 -4.52 -6.81
N VAL A 34 5.17 -3.26 -6.43
CA VAL A 34 3.85 -2.63 -6.34
C VAL A 34 3.68 -1.69 -7.54
N CYS A 35 2.64 -1.91 -8.35
CA CYS A 35 2.39 -1.19 -9.59
C CYS A 35 1.02 -0.49 -9.55
N ASP A 36 0.92 0.74 -10.08
CA ASP A 36 -0.32 1.52 -10.10
C ASP A 36 -1.46 0.88 -10.93
N SER A 37 -1.11 -0.02 -11.86
CA SER A 37 -2.08 -0.79 -12.64
C SER A 37 -1.52 -2.17 -12.97
N GLY A 38 -2.37 -3.21 -12.90
CA GLY A 38 -2.01 -4.61 -13.20
C GLY A 38 -1.64 -4.88 -14.67
N VAL A 39 -1.60 -3.83 -15.49
CA VAL A 39 -1.16 -3.87 -16.90
C VAL A 39 0.36 -3.80 -16.99
N ASN A 40 1.05 -3.31 -15.95
CA ASN A 40 2.50 -3.21 -15.95
C ASN A 40 3.13 -4.56 -15.60
N ARG A 41 4.16 -4.93 -16.37
CA ARG A 41 4.95 -6.12 -16.09
C ARG A 41 5.67 -5.92 -14.74
N PRO A 42 5.49 -6.80 -13.75
CA PRO A 42 6.19 -6.69 -12.48
C PRO A 42 7.70 -6.78 -12.72
N MET A 43 8.44 -5.83 -12.15
CA MET A 43 9.90 -5.88 -12.16
C MET A 43 10.41 -6.88 -11.12
N VAL A 44 11.61 -7.43 -11.34
CA VAL A 44 12.31 -8.20 -10.30
C VAL A 44 12.88 -7.21 -9.28
N CYS A 45 12.42 -7.29 -8.03
CA CYS A 45 12.99 -6.49 -6.95
C CYS A 45 14.30 -7.11 -6.44
N PRO A 46 15.31 -6.28 -6.12
CA PRO A 46 16.55 -6.78 -5.54
C PRO A 46 16.28 -7.43 -4.17
N PRO A 47 16.99 -8.52 -3.82
CA PRO A 47 16.83 -9.17 -2.54
C PRO A 47 17.20 -8.19 -1.43
N THR A 48 16.19 -7.79 -0.65
CA THR A 48 16.31 -6.80 0.41
C THR A 48 15.59 -7.31 1.64
N VAL A 49 16.23 -7.19 2.81
CA VAL A 49 15.59 -7.54 4.08
C VAL A 49 14.60 -6.45 4.47
N CYS A 50 13.32 -6.80 4.55
CA CYS A 50 12.30 -5.91 5.06
C CYS A 50 12.48 -5.71 6.56
N ARG A 51 12.46 -4.44 7.01
CA ARG A 51 12.52 -4.14 8.44
C ARG A 51 11.30 -4.76 9.12
N PRO A 52 11.48 -5.51 10.23
CA PRO A 52 10.34 -6.03 10.97
C PRO A 52 9.44 -4.88 11.43
N PRO A 53 8.13 -5.11 11.51
CA PRO A 53 7.22 -4.11 12.08
C PRO A 53 7.74 -3.74 13.48
N ARG A 54 7.65 -2.45 13.83
CA ARG A 54 8.09 -2.00 15.14
C ARG A 54 7.30 -2.77 16.21
N PRO A 55 7.96 -3.40 17.19
CA PRO A 55 7.25 -4.01 18.30
C PRO A 55 6.43 -2.92 18.98
N SER A 56 5.12 -3.15 19.03
CA SER A 56 4.16 -2.23 19.61
C SER A 56 3.54 -2.92 20.82
N VAL A 57 3.80 -2.37 22.00
CA VAL A 57 3.28 -2.89 23.26
C VAL A 57 1.84 -2.41 23.41
N ALA A 58 0.92 -3.33 23.67
CA ALA A 58 -0.46 -2.98 23.97
C ALA A 58 -0.53 -2.15 25.26
N PRO A 59 -1.28 -1.05 25.31
CA PRO A 59 -1.56 -0.35 26.55
C PRO A 59 -2.17 -1.29 27.57
N VAL A 60 -1.70 -1.21 28.82
CA VAL A 60 -2.31 -1.95 29.93
C VAL A 60 -3.69 -1.34 30.19
N ILE A 61 -4.76 -2.07 29.87
CA ILE A 61 -6.11 -1.69 30.31
C ILE A 61 -6.33 -2.29 31.70
N PRO A 62 -6.83 -1.52 32.68
CA PRO A 62 -7.38 -2.12 33.89
C PRO A 62 -8.48 -3.15 33.54
N PRO A 63 -8.58 -4.26 34.29
CA PRO A 63 -9.60 -5.26 34.04
C PRO A 63 -10.99 -4.62 34.09
N ASN A 64 -11.72 -4.74 32.98
CA ASN A 64 -13.08 -4.24 32.88
C ASN A 64 -13.98 -5.19 33.68
N VAL A 65 -14.29 -4.82 34.92
CA VAL A 65 -15.27 -5.52 35.76
C VAL A 65 -16.66 -5.29 35.15
N LYS A 66 -17.06 -6.22 34.28
CA LYS A 66 -18.38 -6.18 33.64
C LYS A 66 -19.49 -6.16 34.70
N GLY A 67 -20.31 -5.12 34.70
CA GLY A 67 -21.70 -5.23 35.17
C GLY A 67 -22.50 -6.13 34.23
N LEU A 68 -23.54 -6.79 34.76
CA LEU A 68 -24.47 -7.62 33.98
C LEU A 68 -25.04 -6.80 32.81
N GLY A 69 -24.55 -7.04 31.59
CA GLY A 69 -24.98 -6.35 30.36
C GLY A 69 -23.96 -5.41 29.69
N GLY A 70 -22.72 -5.29 30.19
CA GLY A 70 -21.69 -4.46 29.54
C GLY A 70 -21.15 -5.03 28.23
N SER A 71 -20.65 -4.17 27.34
CA SER A 71 -19.92 -4.55 26.10
C SER A 71 -18.56 -5.18 26.40
N GLU A 72 -18.09 -6.11 25.55
CA GLU A 72 -16.74 -6.67 25.67
C GLU A 72 -15.74 -5.81 24.90
N CYS A 73 -14.96 -5.04 25.65
CA CYS A 73 -13.92 -4.19 25.10
C CYS A 73 -12.54 -4.84 25.22
N LYS A 74 -11.76 -4.80 24.13
CA LYS A 74 -10.36 -5.25 24.10
C LYS A 74 -9.48 -4.22 23.38
N GLN A 75 -8.18 -4.18 23.71
CA GLN A 75 -7.21 -3.45 22.90
C GLN A 75 -7.03 -4.19 21.56
N ALA A 76 -7.01 -3.44 20.47
CA ALA A 76 -6.61 -3.92 19.16
C ALA A 76 -5.78 -2.85 18.44
N GLN A 77 -4.89 -3.29 17.54
CA GLN A 77 -4.30 -2.37 16.57
C GLN A 77 -5.28 -2.15 15.42
N VAL A 78 -5.56 -0.89 15.15
CA VAL A 78 -6.36 -0.44 14.02
C VAL A 78 -5.42 0.36 13.11
N CYS A 79 -5.38 0.02 11.82
CA CYS A 79 -4.46 0.62 10.86
C CYS A 79 -5.24 1.42 9.81
N ASP A 80 -4.70 2.59 9.43
CA ASP A 80 -5.23 3.37 8.32
C ASP A 80 -4.77 2.81 6.95
N ALA A 81 -5.26 3.44 5.87
CA ALA A 81 -4.90 3.06 4.50
C ALA A 81 -3.41 3.26 4.16
N SER A 82 -2.67 4.04 4.96
CA SER A 82 -1.23 4.22 4.82
C SER A 82 -0.41 3.17 5.58
N GLY A 83 -1.08 2.24 6.27
CA GLY A 83 -0.44 1.21 7.11
C GLY A 83 0.03 1.74 8.47
N LYS A 84 -0.40 2.95 8.87
CA LYS A 84 -0.09 3.49 10.19
C LYS A 84 -1.10 2.93 11.21
N CYS A 85 -0.61 2.19 12.19
CA CYS A 85 -1.43 1.53 13.19
C CYS A 85 -1.41 2.25 14.54
N THR A 86 -2.58 2.35 15.18
CA THR A 86 -2.78 2.89 16.52
C THR A 86 -3.50 1.88 17.41
N TRP A 87 -3.23 1.93 18.72
CA TRP A 87 -3.95 1.13 19.70
C TRP A 87 -5.28 1.78 20.03
N GLU A 88 -6.35 1.01 19.89
CA GLU A 88 -7.70 1.44 20.18
C GLU A 88 -8.45 0.40 21.02
N GLN A 89 -9.37 0.87 21.85
CA GLN A 89 -10.29 0.02 22.57
C GLN A 89 -11.49 -0.30 21.67
N VAL A 90 -11.58 -1.55 21.23
CA VAL A 90 -12.67 -2.03 20.38
C VAL A 90 -13.65 -2.81 21.22
N CYS A 91 -14.91 -2.38 21.24
CA CYS A 91 -16.00 -3.00 21.99
C CYS A 91 -16.96 -3.74 21.06
N ARG A 92 -17.47 -4.89 21.53
CA ARG A 92 -18.55 -5.67 20.89
C ARG A 92 -19.76 -5.75 21.81
#